data_AF-A0A509LG33-F1
#
_entry.id   AF-A0A509LG33-F1
#
_cell.length_a   1.000
_cell.length_b   1.000
_cell.length_c   1.000
_cell.angle_alpha   90.00
_cell.angle_beta   90.00
_cell.angle_gamma   90.00
#
_symmetry.space_group_name_H-M   'P 1'
#
loop_
_entity.id
_entity.type
_entity.pdbx_description
1 polymer ?
#
loop_
_entity_poly.entity_id
_entity_poly.type
_entity_poly.pdbx_seq_one_letter_code
_entity_poly.pdbx_strand_id
1 'polypeptide(L)'
;MQLHDGDPKWSLIPNDKLLAANLMLLFSSKNEPSEFARYTDPLYEIGDTIIFFKNHIPSTIKHISHTVKEYFNKYPPDVSAGKFYYAGGSIGLEMATMEVVESSHVKIDLLVYITIFIICLISAAIMGIPVKWRDKIKGIETVSKTLKEPIITSEPLDPVNEVEPPLIEIEPQPPDPVLTIVPLIEKGEVDRILPGIKDTATRERAFLHIASLWNNDSKVHLNPLTQQIESNIQFFKIAAAQNNLQILHLEKNHTLIEKFNLPVILGFELPGDPVKGFIGVDGITPDNQYIIFPEMGEKKYKIDPKELLPYLSGDMYIAWKDTFGYDRVIAKASSKDSIVSLKLLLTDIGFPLIDMTPVYDNPVKQAIKQIQKKYGLVEDGLAGPLTKIVLFNEKNENSVPHLNSARLARDQ
;
A
#
# COMPACT_ATOMS: atom_id res chain seq x y z
N MET A 1 4.79 12.28 33.10
CA MET A 1 4.53 10.82 33.17
C MET A 1 3.23 10.58 32.42
N GLN A 2 3.29 10.48 31.09
CA GLN A 2 2.11 10.23 30.26
C GLN A 2 2.42 8.99 29.43
N LEU A 3 2.19 7.84 30.06
CA LEU A 3 1.83 6.64 29.33
C LEU A 3 0.40 6.92 28.82
N HIS A 4 0.16 6.91 27.52
CA HIS A 4 -1.18 7.06 26.90
C HIS A 4 -1.77 8.48 26.77
N ASP A 5 -0.95 9.49 26.44
CA ASP A 5 -1.45 10.75 25.83
C ASP A 5 -2.59 11.48 26.61
N GLY A 6 -2.62 11.32 27.93
CA GLY A 6 -3.63 11.96 28.79
C GLY A 6 -4.98 11.25 28.89
N ASP A 7 -5.09 9.97 28.48
CA ASP A 7 -6.30 9.17 28.71
C ASP A 7 -6.55 8.99 30.22
N PRO A 8 -7.68 9.51 30.77
CA PRO A 8 -7.96 9.52 32.21
C PRO A 8 -7.98 8.14 32.86
N LYS A 9 -8.25 7.08 32.11
CA LYS A 9 -8.33 5.71 32.66
C LYS A 9 -6.96 5.18 33.13
N TRP A 10 -5.86 5.74 32.63
CA TRP A 10 -4.48 5.34 32.96
C TRP A 10 -3.78 6.27 33.96
N SER A 11 -4.51 7.21 34.57
CA SER A 11 -3.96 8.17 35.55
C SER A 11 -3.78 7.57 36.96
N LEU A 12 -4.03 6.28 37.13
CA LEU A 12 -3.90 5.58 38.40
C LEU A 12 -2.52 4.94 38.52
N ILE A 13 -1.72 5.44 39.47
CA ILE A 13 -0.50 4.76 39.90
C ILE A 13 -0.93 3.50 40.65
N PRO A 14 -0.50 2.30 40.24
CA PRO A 14 -0.87 1.07 40.91
C PRO A 14 -0.32 1.03 42.35
N ASN A 15 -1.15 0.57 43.28
CA ASN A 15 -0.80 0.46 44.71
C ASN A 15 0.16 -0.70 45.02
N ASP A 16 0.42 -1.58 44.04
CA ASP A 16 1.34 -2.69 44.16
C ASP A 16 2.75 -2.27 43.75
N LYS A 17 3.70 -2.42 44.68
CA LYS A 17 5.12 -2.11 44.47
C LYS A 17 5.73 -2.93 43.33
N LEU A 18 5.32 -4.18 43.14
CA LEU A 18 5.86 -5.05 42.09
C LEU A 18 5.40 -4.56 40.71
N LEU A 19 4.11 -4.24 40.59
CA LEU A 19 3.54 -3.68 39.36
C LEU A 19 4.14 -2.31 39.03
N ALA A 20 4.32 -1.44 40.03
CA ALA A 20 4.97 -0.15 39.84
C ALA A 20 6.44 -0.30 39.38
N ALA A 21 7.20 -1.24 39.96
CA ALA A 21 8.58 -1.51 39.55
C ALA A 21 8.67 -2.05 38.12
N ASN A 22 7.78 -2.96 37.72
CA ASN A 22 7.70 -3.47 36.36
C ASN A 22 7.35 -2.36 35.36
N LEU A 23 6.40 -1.48 35.67
CA LEU A 23 6.05 -0.34 34.83
C LEU A 23 7.22 0.66 34.71
N MET A 24 8.01 0.87 35.77
CA MET A 24 9.22 1.69 35.72
C MET A 24 10.33 1.04 34.88
N LEU A 25 10.49 -0.29 34.94
CA LEU A 25 11.42 -1.03 34.10
C LEU A 25 11.02 -0.92 32.62
N LEU A 26 9.75 -1.14 32.29
CA LEU A 26 9.21 -0.95 30.94
C LEU A 26 9.40 0.49 30.46
N PHE A 27 9.16 1.49 31.30
CA PHE A 27 9.46 2.89 30.97
C PHE A 27 10.94 3.13 30.69
N SER A 28 11.84 2.59 31.52
CA SER A 28 13.29 2.74 31.35
C SER A 28 13.82 2.04 30.09
N SER A 29 13.11 1.03 29.60
CA SER A 29 13.47 0.27 28.40
C SER A 29 13.26 1.05 27.09
N LYS A 30 12.62 2.23 27.12
CA LYS A 30 12.35 3.10 25.96
C LYS A 30 11.61 2.44 24.79
N ASN A 31 10.96 1.29 25.02
CA ASN A 31 10.15 0.63 24.01
C ASN A 31 8.91 1.47 23.68
N GLU A 32 8.46 1.44 22.43
CA GLU A 32 7.22 2.10 22.05
C GLU A 32 6.01 1.47 22.77
N PRO A 33 4.93 2.22 23.08
CA PRO A 33 3.79 1.74 23.87
C PRO A 33 3.04 0.50 23.32
N SER A 34 3.39 0.01 22.12
CA SER A 34 2.81 -1.17 21.46
C SER A 34 3.85 -2.25 21.13
N GLU A 35 5.14 -2.02 21.32
CA GLU A 35 6.17 -3.03 21.01
C GLU A 35 6.07 -4.25 21.92
N PHE A 36 5.74 -4.01 23.19
CA PHE A 36 5.60 -5.08 24.16
C PHE A 36 4.37 -5.96 23.91
N ALA A 37 3.33 -5.39 23.30
CA ALA A 37 2.10 -6.10 22.91
C ALA A 37 2.35 -7.18 21.83
N ARG A 38 3.54 -7.23 21.23
CA ARG A 38 3.95 -8.27 20.28
C ARG A 38 4.43 -9.56 20.93
N TYR A 39 4.74 -9.50 22.22
CA TYR A 39 5.32 -10.61 22.98
C TYR A 39 4.40 -11.08 24.09
N THR A 40 3.58 -10.19 24.63
CA THR A 40 2.65 -10.54 25.70
C THR A 40 1.50 -9.56 25.78
N ASP A 41 0.39 -10.02 26.34
CA ASP A 41 -0.70 -9.13 26.73
C ASP A 41 -0.33 -8.35 28.01
N PRO A 42 -1.02 -7.23 28.32
CA PRO A 42 -0.72 -6.39 29.48
C PRO A 42 -0.81 -7.10 30.84
N LEU A 43 -1.56 -8.21 30.93
CA LEU A 43 -1.72 -9.01 32.15
C LEU A 43 -0.70 -10.15 32.25
N TYR A 44 0.17 -10.33 31.25
CA TYR A 44 1.16 -11.41 31.18
C TYR A 44 0.54 -12.81 31.23
N GLU A 45 -0.67 -12.96 30.71
CA GLU A 45 -1.38 -14.24 30.60
C GLU A 45 -1.03 -14.99 29.30
N ILE A 46 -0.62 -14.27 28.26
CA ILE A 46 -0.32 -14.79 26.92
C ILE A 46 1.13 -14.47 26.58
N GLY A 47 1.92 -15.49 26.23
CA GLY A 47 3.27 -15.31 25.68
C GLY A 47 3.31 -15.68 24.20
N ASP A 48 3.73 -14.73 23.37
CA ASP A 48 3.85 -14.91 21.92
C ASP A 48 5.32 -15.09 21.49
N THR A 49 5.57 -16.09 20.65
CA THR A 49 6.87 -16.30 19.99
C THR A 49 6.69 -16.22 18.49
N ILE A 50 7.36 -15.25 17.86
CA ILE A 50 7.24 -15.00 16.42
C ILE A 50 8.43 -15.62 15.69
N ILE A 51 8.14 -16.49 14.72
CA ILE A 51 9.15 -17.09 13.83
C ILE A 51 8.86 -16.65 12.40
N PHE A 52 9.84 -16.04 11.75
CA PHE A 52 9.73 -15.57 10.38
C PHE A 52 10.16 -16.64 9.37
N PHE A 53 9.35 -16.85 8.34
CA PHE A 53 9.65 -17.76 7.24
C PHE A 53 9.86 -16.98 5.94
N LYS A 54 10.79 -17.47 5.11
CA LYS A 54 11.15 -16.81 3.84
C LYS A 54 10.01 -16.86 2.81
N ASN A 55 9.12 -17.85 2.90
CA ASN A 55 7.98 -18.03 2.00
C ASN A 55 6.85 -18.82 2.70
N HIS A 56 5.67 -18.84 2.06
CA HIS A 56 4.47 -19.53 2.52
C HIS A 56 3.97 -20.56 1.48
N ILE A 57 4.90 -21.17 0.73
CA ILE A 57 4.51 -22.20 -0.25
C ILE A 57 4.04 -23.49 0.46
N PRO A 58 3.15 -24.29 -0.15
CA PRO A 58 2.57 -25.47 0.50
C PRO A 58 3.58 -26.47 1.07
N SER A 59 4.71 -26.69 0.39
CA SER A 59 5.79 -27.58 0.87
C SER A 59 6.45 -27.05 2.14
N THR A 60 6.70 -25.75 2.21
CA THR A 60 7.25 -25.08 3.39
C THR A 60 6.29 -25.18 4.56
N ILE A 61 5.00 -24.92 4.35
CA ILE A 61 3.98 -25.00 5.41
C ILE A 61 3.85 -26.43 5.95
N LYS A 62 3.84 -27.44 5.06
CA LYS A 62 3.84 -28.85 5.46
C LYS A 62 5.09 -29.19 6.27
N HIS A 63 6.26 -28.72 5.84
CA HIS A 63 7.50 -28.94 6.57
C HIS A 63 7.48 -28.28 7.96
N ILE A 64 7.01 -27.04 8.07
CA ILE A 64 6.87 -26.33 9.35
C ILE A 64 5.92 -27.11 10.28
N SER A 65 4.74 -27.48 9.80
CA SER A 65 3.75 -28.25 10.57
C SER A 65 4.36 -29.54 11.11
N HIS A 66 5.08 -30.26 10.25
CA HIS A 66 5.74 -31.51 10.61
C HIS A 66 6.81 -31.29 11.68
N THR A 67 7.73 -30.36 11.46
CA THR A 67 8.83 -30.05 12.39
C THR A 67 8.31 -29.62 13.77
N VAL A 68 7.26 -28.79 13.80
CA VAL A 68 6.64 -28.34 15.07
C VAL A 68 5.99 -29.51 15.81
N LYS A 69 5.24 -30.36 15.09
CA LYS A 69 4.63 -31.57 15.69
C LYS A 69 5.70 -32.52 16.22
N GLU A 70 6.76 -32.77 15.45
CA GLU A 70 7.89 -33.60 15.89
C GLU A 70 8.58 -33.04 17.14
N TYR A 71 8.79 -31.71 17.18
CA TYR A 71 9.40 -31.05 18.33
C TYR A 71 8.57 -31.25 19.61
N PHE A 72 7.26 -30.98 19.58
CA PHE A 72 6.41 -31.13 20.76
C PHE A 72 6.14 -32.60 21.12
N ASN A 73 6.21 -33.52 20.16
CA ASN A 73 6.19 -34.95 20.47
C ASN A 73 7.46 -35.39 21.21
N LYS A 74 8.62 -34.83 20.86
CA LYS A 74 9.90 -35.11 21.50
C LYS A 74 10.07 -34.39 22.84
N TYR A 75 9.52 -33.19 22.96
CA TYR A 75 9.57 -32.32 24.13
C TYR A 75 8.15 -31.85 24.49
N PRO A 76 7.35 -32.68 25.18
CA PRO A 76 6.00 -32.33 25.55
C PRO A 76 6.00 -31.08 26.45
N PRO A 77 5.15 -30.07 26.16
CA PRO A 77 5.11 -28.87 26.98
C PRO A 77 4.53 -29.19 28.37
N ASP A 78 5.02 -28.50 29.40
CA ASP A 78 4.47 -28.59 30.74
C ASP A 78 3.10 -27.88 30.81
N VAL A 79 2.04 -28.68 30.85
CA VAL A 79 0.64 -28.20 30.89
C VAL A 79 0.24 -27.57 32.22
N SER A 80 1.08 -27.68 33.27
CA SER A 80 0.82 -27.03 34.56
C SER A 80 1.04 -25.51 34.50
N ALA A 81 1.86 -25.03 33.56
CA ALA A 81 2.19 -23.63 33.37
C ALA A 81 1.27 -22.90 32.35
N GLY A 82 0.48 -23.64 31.56
CA GLY A 82 -0.42 -23.05 30.57
C GLY A 82 -0.74 -23.95 29.38
N LYS A 83 -1.46 -23.40 28.40
CA LYS A 83 -1.79 -24.07 27.13
C LYS A 83 -0.93 -23.51 26.00
N PHE A 84 -0.34 -24.39 25.21
CA PHE A 84 0.47 -24.01 24.04
C PHE A 84 -0.33 -24.14 22.74
N TYR A 85 -0.32 -23.09 21.93
CA TYR A 85 -0.91 -23.06 20.59
C TYR A 85 0.18 -22.72 19.57
N TYR A 86 0.21 -23.42 18.44
CA TYR A 86 1.29 -23.31 17.44
C TYR A 86 0.81 -22.85 16.04
N ALA A 87 -0.46 -22.43 15.92
CA ALA A 87 -1.10 -22.07 14.66
C ALA A 87 -1.54 -20.60 14.62
N GLY A 88 -0.66 -19.69 15.02
CA GLY A 88 -0.88 -18.24 14.92
C GLY A 88 -0.41 -17.63 13.59
N GLY A 89 -0.92 -16.45 13.26
CA GLY A 89 -0.47 -15.66 12.10
C GLY A 89 -0.90 -16.22 10.73
N SER A 90 -0.31 -15.67 9.67
CA SER A 90 -0.67 -16.02 8.28
C SER A 90 -0.38 -17.49 7.94
N ILE A 91 0.77 -18.02 8.35
CA ILE A 91 1.15 -19.43 8.14
C ILE A 91 0.21 -20.38 8.88
N GLY A 92 -0.21 -20.04 10.11
CA GLY A 92 -1.17 -20.83 10.88
C GLY A 92 -2.54 -20.91 10.19
N LEU A 93 -3.02 -19.78 9.67
CA LEU A 93 -4.29 -19.72 8.92
C LEU A 93 -4.22 -20.54 7.62
N GLU A 94 -3.12 -20.45 6.89
CA GLU A 94 -2.90 -21.25 5.68
C GLU A 94 -2.79 -22.74 5.99
N MET A 95 -2.12 -23.11 7.09
CA MET A 95 -2.04 -24.49 7.57
C MET A 95 -3.42 -25.05 7.91
N ALA A 96 -4.24 -24.30 8.64
CA ALA A 96 -5.60 -24.68 8.97
C ALA A 96 -6.48 -24.81 7.72
N THR A 97 -6.32 -23.88 6.76
CA THR A 97 -7.03 -23.95 5.48
C THR A 97 -6.63 -25.20 4.70
N MET A 98 -5.34 -25.50 4.62
CA MET A 98 -4.83 -26.70 3.96
C MET A 98 -5.36 -27.99 4.61
N GLU A 99 -5.43 -28.06 5.93
CA GLU A 99 -5.97 -29.24 6.64
C GLU A 99 -7.47 -29.47 6.35
N VAL A 100 -8.27 -28.39 6.32
CA VAL A 100 -9.69 -28.46 5.95
C VAL A 100 -9.87 -28.86 4.48
N VAL A 101 -9.04 -28.31 3.59
CA VAL A 101 -9.05 -28.63 2.15
C VAL A 101 -8.66 -30.09 1.93
N GLU A 102 -7.58 -30.57 2.53
CA GLU A 102 -7.08 -31.95 2.41
C GLU A 102 -8.10 -32.96 2.95
N SER A 103 -8.78 -32.66 4.08
CA SER A 103 -9.83 -33.52 4.63
C SER A 103 -11.13 -33.52 3.82
N SER A 104 -11.40 -32.45 3.07
CA SER A 104 -12.63 -32.31 2.25
C SER A 104 -12.47 -32.93 0.86
N HIS A 105 -11.33 -32.74 0.19
CA HIS A 105 -11.12 -33.23 -1.17
C HIS A 105 -11.20 -34.76 -1.26
N VAL A 106 -10.64 -35.50 -0.30
CA VAL A 106 -10.68 -36.97 -0.34
C VAL A 106 -12.12 -37.49 -0.33
N LYS A 107 -13.02 -36.87 0.45
CA LYS A 107 -14.43 -37.29 0.53
C LYS A 107 -15.19 -36.92 -0.75
N ILE A 108 -14.96 -35.72 -1.26
CA ILE A 108 -15.63 -35.22 -2.46
C ILE A 108 -15.18 -36.05 -3.67
N ASP A 109 -13.88 -36.24 -3.85
CA ASP A 109 -13.32 -37.02 -4.96
C ASP A 109 -13.81 -38.46 -4.93
N LEU A 110 -13.82 -39.10 -3.75
CA LEU A 110 -14.34 -40.45 -3.58
C LEU A 110 -15.84 -40.53 -3.95
N LEU A 111 -16.64 -39.56 -3.50
CA LEU A 111 -18.08 -39.51 -3.80
C LEU A 111 -18.33 -39.32 -5.29
N VAL A 112 -17.55 -38.46 -5.95
CA VAL A 112 -17.61 -38.25 -7.40
C VAL A 112 -17.24 -39.54 -8.14
N TYR A 113 -16.14 -40.21 -7.77
CA TYR A 113 -15.74 -41.47 -8.40
C TYR A 113 -16.78 -42.58 -8.21
N ILE A 114 -17.35 -42.71 -7.00
CA ILE A 114 -18.44 -43.67 -6.74
C ILE A 114 -19.66 -43.35 -7.59
N THR A 115 -20.03 -42.07 -7.70
CA THR A 115 -21.18 -41.63 -8.50
C THR A 115 -20.97 -41.95 -9.98
N ILE A 116 -19.79 -41.63 -10.53
CA ILE A 116 -19.41 -41.98 -11.90
C ILE A 116 -19.46 -43.50 -12.09
N PHE A 117 -18.90 -44.27 -11.16
CA PHE A 117 -18.90 -45.73 -11.21
C PHE A 117 -20.32 -46.32 -11.22
N ILE A 118 -21.22 -45.81 -10.37
CA ILE A 118 -22.63 -46.21 -10.33
C ILE A 118 -23.32 -45.86 -11.65
N ILE A 119 -23.12 -44.65 -12.18
CA ILE A 119 -23.70 -44.24 -13.47
C ILE A 119 -23.18 -45.15 -14.60
N CYS A 120 -21.88 -45.49 -14.60
CA CYS A 120 -21.30 -46.42 -15.56
C CYS A 120 -21.89 -47.84 -15.43
N LEU A 121 -22.09 -48.35 -14.22
CA LEU A 121 -22.72 -49.65 -13.98
C LEU A 121 -24.19 -49.68 -14.42
N ILE A 122 -24.95 -48.63 -14.08
CA ILE A 122 -26.34 -48.48 -14.50
C ILE A 122 -26.41 -48.39 -16.04
N SER A 123 -25.54 -47.61 -16.66
CA SER A 123 -25.44 -47.52 -18.12
C SER A 123 -25.10 -48.88 -18.75
N ALA A 124 -24.12 -49.61 -18.19
CA ALA A 124 -23.74 -50.94 -18.67
C ALA A 124 -24.84 -52.00 -18.47
N ALA A 125 -25.63 -51.89 -17.40
CA ALA A 125 -26.75 -52.77 -17.10
C ALA A 125 -27.98 -52.46 -17.98
N ILE A 126 -28.30 -51.18 -18.21
CA ILE A 126 -29.42 -50.74 -19.06
C ILE A 126 -29.11 -51.01 -20.54
N MET A 127 -27.91 -50.69 -21.00
CA MET A 127 -27.51 -50.93 -22.39
C MET A 127 -27.12 -52.38 -22.66
N GLY A 128 -27.04 -53.23 -21.63
CA GLY A 128 -26.69 -54.65 -21.70
C GLY A 128 -25.48 -54.89 -22.60
N ILE A 129 -24.25 -54.76 -22.07
CA ILE A 129 -22.95 -54.86 -22.79
C ILE A 129 -23.12 -55.49 -24.18
N PRO A 130 -23.27 -54.68 -25.24
CA PRO A 130 -23.49 -55.24 -26.57
C PRO A 130 -22.21 -55.98 -26.93
N VAL A 131 -22.30 -57.30 -27.05
CA VAL A 131 -21.20 -58.21 -27.42
C VAL A 131 -20.45 -57.77 -28.70
N LYS A 132 -21.01 -56.83 -29.47
CA LYS A 132 -20.44 -56.21 -30.66
C LYS A 132 -19.26 -55.25 -30.44
N TRP A 133 -18.89 -54.90 -29.20
CA TRP A 133 -17.78 -53.95 -28.95
C TRP A 133 -16.38 -54.59 -28.86
N ARG A 134 -16.26 -55.93 -28.80
CA ARG A 134 -14.94 -56.59 -28.80
C ARG A 134 -14.16 -56.39 -30.11
N ASP A 135 -14.86 -56.23 -31.24
CA ASP A 135 -14.20 -56.16 -32.56
C ASP A 135 -13.88 -54.74 -33.02
N LYS A 136 -14.41 -53.70 -32.34
CA LYS A 136 -14.23 -52.30 -32.73
C LYS A 136 -13.08 -51.56 -32.03
N ILE A 137 -12.41 -52.18 -31.05
CA ILE A 137 -11.27 -51.56 -30.33
C ILE A 137 -9.96 -51.65 -31.16
N LYS A 138 -9.96 -52.36 -32.30
CA LYS A 138 -8.79 -52.43 -33.20
C LYS A 138 -8.62 -51.26 -34.18
N GLY A 139 -9.46 -50.23 -34.13
CA GLY A 139 -9.41 -49.09 -35.05
C GLY A 139 -9.32 -47.75 -34.32
N ILE A 140 -8.26 -47.53 -33.54
CA ILE A 140 -7.92 -46.19 -33.07
C ILE A 140 -7.05 -45.54 -34.16
N GLU A 141 -7.70 -45.01 -35.19
CA GLU A 141 -7.12 -43.97 -36.03
C GLU A 141 -7.74 -42.63 -35.61
N THR A 142 -6.89 -41.83 -34.97
CA THR A 142 -6.79 -40.38 -35.04
C THR A 142 -8.03 -39.60 -35.48
N VAL A 143 -8.76 -39.03 -34.52
CA VAL A 143 -9.52 -37.79 -34.74
C VAL A 143 -9.25 -36.83 -33.59
N SER A 144 -8.18 -36.05 -33.76
CA SER A 144 -7.98 -34.77 -33.08
C SER A 144 -9.14 -33.86 -33.49
N LYS A 145 -10.20 -33.82 -32.68
CA LYS A 145 -11.23 -32.77 -32.79
C LYS A 145 -10.64 -31.48 -32.22
N THR A 146 -10.11 -30.68 -33.13
CA THR A 146 -9.83 -29.25 -32.95
C THR A 146 -11.07 -28.56 -32.37
N LEU A 147 -10.93 -28.01 -31.16
CA LEU A 147 -11.85 -27.00 -30.61
C LEU A 147 -11.78 -25.78 -31.54
N LYS A 148 -12.92 -25.37 -32.11
CA LYS A 148 -13.04 -24.14 -32.90
C LYS A 148 -13.02 -22.94 -31.96
N GLU A 149 -12.14 -21.98 -32.25
CA GLU A 149 -12.12 -20.65 -31.65
C GLU A 149 -13.43 -19.89 -31.97
N PRO A 150 -13.87 -18.97 -31.07
CA PRO A 150 -15.03 -18.14 -31.32
C PRO A 150 -14.73 -17.09 -32.40
N ILE A 151 -15.61 -17.02 -33.40
CA ILE A 151 -15.61 -16.03 -34.47
C ILE A 151 -16.09 -14.70 -33.88
N ILE A 152 -15.22 -13.69 -33.90
CA ILE A 152 -15.57 -12.28 -33.68
C ILE A 152 -16.14 -11.77 -35.00
N THR A 153 -17.45 -11.56 -35.07
CA THR A 153 -18.09 -10.88 -36.19
C THR A 153 -17.94 -9.38 -36.00
N SER A 154 -17.09 -8.74 -36.80
CA SER A 154 -17.06 -7.28 -36.92
C SER A 154 -18.25 -6.83 -37.76
N GLU A 155 -19.24 -6.23 -37.12
CA GLU A 155 -20.31 -5.51 -37.80
C GLU A 155 -19.77 -4.13 -38.25
N PRO A 156 -19.94 -3.72 -39.52
CA PRO A 156 -19.47 -2.42 -39.97
C PRO A 156 -20.38 -1.31 -39.43
N LEU A 157 -19.79 -0.31 -38.77
CA LEU A 157 -20.47 0.91 -38.34
C LEU A 157 -20.81 1.78 -39.56
N ASP A 158 -22.05 2.26 -39.60
CA ASP A 158 -22.54 3.23 -40.58
C ASP A 158 -21.75 4.55 -40.54
N PRO A 159 -21.60 5.27 -41.67
CA PRO A 159 -20.95 6.56 -41.69
C PRO A 159 -21.78 7.61 -40.92
N VAL A 160 -21.15 8.20 -39.91
CA VAL A 160 -21.72 9.34 -39.15
C VAL A 160 -21.80 10.55 -40.08
N ASN A 161 -23.03 11.07 -40.25
CA ASN A 161 -23.29 12.33 -40.93
C ASN A 161 -22.59 13.49 -40.22
N GLU A 162 -21.95 14.33 -41.02
CA GLU A 162 -21.35 15.61 -40.68
C GLU A 162 -22.45 16.56 -40.16
N VAL A 163 -22.37 16.94 -38.89
CA VAL A 163 -23.23 17.97 -38.29
C VAL A 163 -22.40 19.25 -38.15
N GLU A 164 -22.83 20.31 -38.85
CA GLU A 164 -22.24 21.65 -38.74
C GLU A 164 -22.28 22.17 -37.29
N PRO A 165 -21.24 22.89 -36.83
CA PRO A 165 -21.21 23.45 -35.48
C PRO A 165 -22.16 24.66 -35.35
N PRO A 166 -22.92 24.79 -34.24
CA PRO A 166 -23.69 26.00 -33.97
C PRO A 166 -22.80 27.14 -33.46
N LEU A 167 -23.21 28.35 -33.80
CA LEU A 167 -22.58 29.64 -33.47
C LEU A 167 -22.56 29.91 -31.96
N ILE A 168 -21.42 30.42 -31.48
CA ILE A 168 -21.15 30.80 -30.09
C ILE A 168 -21.87 32.10 -29.75
N GLU A 169 -22.70 32.06 -28.71
CA GLU A 169 -23.28 33.25 -28.06
C GLU A 169 -22.32 33.69 -26.93
N ILE A 170 -21.85 34.95 -26.97
CA ILE A 170 -20.85 35.47 -26.03
C ILE A 170 -21.54 35.97 -24.76
N GLU A 171 -21.35 35.27 -23.65
CA GLU A 171 -21.74 35.70 -22.30
C GLU A 171 -20.68 36.68 -21.73
N PRO A 172 -21.07 37.76 -21.01
CA PRO A 172 -20.15 38.84 -20.64
C PRO A 172 -19.13 38.44 -19.56
N GLN A 173 -17.92 38.98 -19.71
CA GLN A 173 -16.72 38.71 -18.89
C GLN A 173 -16.94 38.96 -17.38
N PRO A 174 -16.39 38.11 -16.50
CA PRO A 174 -16.34 38.37 -15.06
C PRO A 174 -15.32 39.49 -14.72
N PRO A 175 -15.49 40.20 -13.59
CA PRO A 175 -14.66 41.37 -13.24
C PRO A 175 -13.22 40.98 -12.89
N ASP A 176 -12.31 41.94 -13.13
CA ASP A 176 -10.85 41.83 -13.10
C ASP A 176 -10.25 41.05 -11.90
N PRO A 177 -9.17 40.27 -12.13
CA PRO A 177 -8.54 39.48 -11.08
C PRO A 177 -7.82 40.40 -10.08
N VAL A 178 -8.11 40.15 -8.80
CA VAL A 178 -7.30 40.61 -7.67
C VAL A 178 -5.86 40.15 -7.90
N LEU A 179 -4.92 41.09 -7.91
CA LEU A 179 -3.47 40.87 -8.01
C LEU A 179 -3.03 39.86 -6.94
N THR A 180 -2.95 38.60 -7.34
CA THR A 180 -2.30 37.55 -6.57
C THR A 180 -0.81 37.69 -6.85
N ILE A 181 -0.01 37.93 -5.81
CA ILE A 181 1.45 37.94 -5.93
C ILE A 181 1.87 36.52 -6.32
N VAL A 182 2.10 36.28 -7.61
CA VAL A 182 2.65 35.01 -8.08
C VAL A 182 4.11 34.97 -7.64
N PRO A 183 4.55 33.97 -6.84
CA PRO A 183 5.95 33.85 -6.46
C PRO A 183 6.82 33.83 -7.73
N LEU A 184 7.90 34.62 -7.74
CA LEU A 184 8.78 34.76 -8.90
C LEU A 184 9.50 33.41 -9.13
N ILE A 185 9.04 32.65 -10.14
CA ILE A 185 9.66 31.38 -10.52
C ILE A 185 10.73 31.66 -11.58
N GLU A 186 12.00 31.59 -11.20
CA GLU A 186 13.15 31.83 -12.07
C GLU A 186 13.58 30.53 -12.78
N LYS A 187 14.23 30.62 -13.94
CA LYS A 187 14.91 29.47 -14.54
C LYS A 187 16.18 29.17 -13.73
N GLY A 188 16.31 27.96 -13.22
CA GLY A 188 17.46 27.56 -12.41
C GLY A 188 18.54 26.86 -13.23
N GLU A 189 19.81 27.17 -12.93
CA GLU A 189 20.96 26.36 -13.37
C GLU A 189 21.41 25.47 -12.20
N VAL A 190 21.32 24.15 -12.38
CA VAL A 190 21.58 23.14 -11.32
C VAL A 190 22.97 23.34 -10.69
N ASP A 191 23.99 23.55 -11.52
CA ASP A 191 25.39 23.71 -11.12
C ASP A 191 25.65 24.97 -10.28
N ARG A 192 24.74 25.96 -10.32
CA ARG A 192 24.83 27.16 -9.49
C ARG A 192 24.01 27.04 -8.21
N ILE A 193 22.88 26.35 -8.28
CA ILE A 193 21.91 26.26 -7.19
C ILE A 193 22.36 25.22 -6.16
N LEU A 194 22.70 24.00 -6.58
CA LEU A 194 22.98 22.90 -5.65
C LEU A 194 24.21 23.15 -4.76
N PRO A 195 25.33 23.74 -5.23
CA PRO A 195 26.48 24.01 -4.37
C PRO A 195 26.22 25.01 -3.23
N GLY A 196 25.16 25.82 -3.32
CA GLY A 196 24.76 26.73 -2.26
C GLY A 196 24.01 26.06 -1.10
N ILE A 197 23.62 24.79 -1.24
CA ILE A 197 22.68 24.08 -0.38
C ILE A 197 23.45 23.20 0.62
N LYS A 198 23.34 23.49 1.92
CA LYS A 198 24.03 22.74 3.01
C LYS A 198 23.11 21.74 3.74
N ASP A 199 23.52 20.47 3.83
CA ASP A 199 22.77 19.31 4.35
C ASP A 199 21.84 19.59 5.54
N THR A 200 22.39 19.90 6.72
CA THR A 200 21.63 19.97 7.97
C THR A 200 20.53 21.02 7.94
N ALA A 201 20.79 22.18 7.33
CA ALA A 201 19.79 23.23 7.19
C ALA A 201 18.72 22.90 6.14
N THR A 202 19.04 22.02 5.19
CA THR A 202 18.20 21.79 3.99
C THR A 202 17.20 20.67 4.21
N ARG A 203 17.56 19.65 4.98
CA ARG A 203 16.64 18.60 5.41
C ARG A 203 15.40 19.17 6.12
N GLU A 204 15.62 20.09 7.06
CA GLU A 204 14.55 20.73 7.82
C GLU A 204 13.69 21.63 6.93
N ARG A 205 14.34 22.46 6.11
CA ARG A 205 13.64 23.39 5.21
C ARG A 205 12.83 22.67 4.15
N ALA A 206 13.38 21.65 3.53
CA ALA A 206 12.67 20.83 2.55
C ALA A 206 11.45 20.16 3.18
N PHE A 207 11.58 19.64 4.40
CA PHE A 207 10.44 19.09 5.13
C PHE A 207 9.39 20.15 5.45
N LEU A 208 9.78 21.28 6.06
CA LEU A 208 8.86 22.36 6.42
C LEU A 208 8.10 22.88 5.20
N HIS A 209 8.78 23.03 4.06
CA HIS A 209 8.15 23.43 2.79
C HIS A 209 7.09 22.41 2.36
N ILE A 210 7.49 21.14 2.20
CA ILE A 210 6.60 20.08 1.70
C ILE A 210 5.44 19.83 2.65
N ALA A 211 5.66 19.86 3.97
CA ALA A 211 4.61 19.72 4.96
C ALA A 211 3.62 20.90 4.96
N SER A 212 4.08 22.11 4.60
CA SER A 212 3.20 23.29 4.53
C SER A 212 2.18 23.17 3.40
N LEU A 213 2.51 22.46 2.30
CA LEU A 213 1.59 22.19 1.20
C LEU A 213 0.38 21.33 1.60
N TRP A 214 0.50 20.54 2.67
CA TRP A 214 -0.60 19.72 3.20
C TRP A 214 -1.46 20.46 4.23
N ASN A 215 -0.90 21.48 4.88
CA ASN A 215 -1.51 22.16 6.01
C ASN A 215 -2.01 23.54 5.56
N ASN A 216 -3.18 23.56 4.91
CA ASN A 216 -3.80 24.74 4.28
C ASN A 216 -4.00 25.99 5.16
N ASP A 217 -3.69 25.95 6.47
CA ASP A 217 -3.74 27.10 7.39
C ASP A 217 -2.97 26.88 8.71
N SER A 218 -2.40 25.69 8.94
CA SER A 218 -1.74 25.33 10.20
C SER A 218 -0.22 25.46 10.09
N LYS A 219 0.40 26.08 11.10
CA LYS A 219 1.86 26.16 11.16
C LYS A 219 2.45 24.76 11.28
N VAL A 220 3.39 24.44 10.41
CA VAL A 220 4.18 23.21 10.51
C VAL A 220 5.00 23.25 11.79
N HIS A 221 4.91 22.20 12.60
CA HIS A 221 5.63 22.05 13.85
C HIS A 221 6.87 21.18 13.66
N LEU A 222 8.03 21.66 14.12
CA LEU A 222 9.26 20.87 14.18
C LEU A 222 9.91 21.07 15.54
N ASN A 223 10.06 19.99 16.30
CA ASN A 223 10.73 20.05 17.59
C ASN A 223 12.24 20.30 17.39
N PRO A 224 12.86 21.32 18.01
CA PRO A 224 14.30 21.58 17.87
C PRO A 224 15.21 20.37 18.14
N LEU A 225 14.76 19.42 18.98
CA LEU A 225 15.51 18.18 19.28
C LEU A 225 15.63 17.23 18.07
N THR A 226 14.83 17.41 17.01
CA THR A 226 14.97 16.60 15.78
C THR A 226 16.30 16.84 15.07
N GLN A 227 16.96 17.98 15.33
CA GLN A 227 18.31 18.27 14.82
C GLN A 227 19.35 17.24 15.28
N GLN A 228 19.13 16.60 16.43
CA GLN A 228 20.04 15.60 16.99
C GLN A 228 19.89 14.23 16.30
N ILE A 229 18.89 14.06 15.43
CA ILE A 229 18.66 12.79 14.73
C ILE A 229 19.61 12.70 13.54
N GLU A 230 20.60 11.81 13.66
CA GLU A 230 21.59 11.52 12.61
C GLU A 230 20.94 10.85 11.39
N SER A 231 20.01 9.92 11.60
CA SER A 231 19.36 9.20 10.50
C SER A 231 18.33 10.08 9.77
N ASN A 232 18.56 10.32 8.47
CA ASN A 232 17.64 11.09 7.62
C ASN A 232 16.23 10.47 7.56
N ILE A 233 16.13 9.15 7.44
CA ILE A 233 14.84 8.45 7.42
C ILE A 233 14.09 8.67 8.74
N GLN A 234 14.77 8.54 9.88
CA GLN A 234 14.15 8.73 11.19
C GLN A 234 13.76 10.20 11.42
N PHE A 235 14.59 11.14 10.98
CA PHE A 235 14.28 12.55 11.03
C PHE A 235 12.97 12.84 10.30
N PHE A 236 12.85 12.44 9.03
CA PHE A 236 11.65 12.73 8.24
C PHE A 236 10.41 12.05 8.83
N LYS A 237 10.54 10.80 9.31
CA LYS A 237 9.42 10.10 9.96
C LYS A 237 8.91 10.83 11.20
N ILE A 238 9.81 11.26 12.08
CA ILE A 238 9.45 11.97 13.31
C ILE A 238 8.87 13.35 12.98
N ALA A 239 9.49 14.06 12.04
CA ALA A 239 9.02 15.37 11.59
C ALA A 239 7.61 15.28 10.98
N ALA A 240 7.35 14.26 10.15
CA ALA A 240 6.03 14.03 9.57
C ALA A 240 4.98 13.66 10.62
N ALA A 241 5.32 12.77 11.56
CA ALA A 241 4.42 12.38 12.64
C ALA A 241 3.97 13.59 13.50
N GLN A 242 4.87 14.53 13.77
CA GLN A 242 4.55 15.79 14.47
C GLN A 242 3.52 16.68 13.72
N ASN A 243 3.30 16.42 12.44
CA ASN A 243 2.40 17.18 11.57
C ASN A 243 1.23 16.34 11.04
N ASN A 244 0.94 15.18 11.66
CA ASN A 244 -0.09 14.24 11.20
C ASN A 244 0.11 13.74 9.76
N LEU A 245 1.37 13.64 9.34
CA LEU A 245 1.79 13.11 8.05
C LEU A 245 2.57 11.80 8.27
N GLN A 246 2.60 10.97 7.24
CA GLN A 246 3.48 9.83 7.12
C GLN A 246 4.55 10.08 6.05
N ILE A 247 5.69 9.41 6.19
CA ILE A 247 6.76 9.43 5.18
C ILE A 247 6.88 8.07 4.53
N LEU A 248 6.74 8.08 3.21
CA LEU A 248 7.12 6.99 2.34
C LEU A 248 8.52 7.28 1.77
N HIS A 249 9.50 6.48 2.15
CA HIS A 249 10.84 6.51 1.59
C HIS A 249 10.92 5.52 0.41
N LEU A 250 11.42 6.00 -0.72
CA LEU A 250 11.63 5.23 -1.95
C LEU A 250 13.09 5.36 -2.38
N GLU A 251 13.66 4.26 -2.86
CA GLU A 251 15.03 4.23 -3.38
C GLU A 251 15.02 4.04 -4.90
N LYS A 252 15.84 4.85 -5.59
CA LYS A 252 16.27 4.64 -6.99
C LYS A 252 15.13 4.44 -8.02
N ASN A 253 14.02 5.17 -7.90
CA ASN A 253 12.93 5.09 -8.88
C ASN A 253 12.26 6.46 -9.13
N HIS A 254 12.96 7.34 -9.86
CA HIS A 254 12.49 8.68 -10.20
C HIS A 254 11.19 8.70 -11.02
N THR A 255 10.91 7.62 -11.79
CA THR A 255 9.67 7.51 -12.58
C THR A 255 8.41 7.48 -11.72
N LEU A 256 8.55 7.22 -10.42
CA LEU A 256 7.43 7.22 -9.48
C LEU A 256 6.98 8.62 -9.07
N ILE A 257 7.82 9.65 -9.20
CA ILE A 257 7.48 11.03 -8.82
C ILE A 257 6.27 11.50 -9.64
N GLU A 258 6.38 11.38 -10.95
CA GLU A 258 5.34 11.80 -11.89
C GLU A 258 4.07 10.93 -11.77
N LYS A 259 4.22 9.66 -11.38
CA LYS A 259 3.11 8.72 -11.23
C LYS A 259 2.30 8.98 -9.96
N PHE A 260 2.98 9.25 -8.84
CA PHE A 260 2.29 9.57 -7.59
C PHE A 260 1.79 11.01 -7.55
N ASN A 261 2.34 11.91 -8.38
CA ASN A 261 1.85 13.27 -8.49
C ASN A 261 1.73 14.00 -7.13
N LEU A 262 2.60 13.65 -6.16
CA LEU A 262 2.64 14.25 -4.83
C LEU A 262 3.97 15.00 -4.63
N PRO A 263 3.98 16.10 -3.86
CA PRO A 263 5.21 16.77 -3.47
C PRO A 263 6.23 15.81 -2.85
N VAL A 264 7.49 15.97 -3.21
CA VAL A 264 8.56 15.02 -2.86
C VAL A 264 9.81 15.76 -2.39
N ILE A 265 10.49 15.19 -1.39
CA ILE A 265 11.82 15.61 -0.97
C ILE A 265 12.83 14.68 -1.63
N LEU A 266 13.80 15.26 -2.33
CA LEU A 266 14.86 14.54 -3.04
C LEU A 266 16.19 14.77 -2.36
N GLY A 267 16.93 13.68 -2.12
CA GLY A 267 18.34 13.74 -1.74
C GLY A 267 19.21 13.95 -2.97
N PHE A 268 20.22 14.81 -2.85
CA PHE A 268 21.25 15.01 -3.87
C PHE A 268 22.65 14.97 -3.27
N GLU A 269 23.64 14.65 -4.09
CA GLU A 269 25.06 14.58 -3.75
C GLU A 269 25.85 15.37 -4.80
N LEU A 270 26.77 16.23 -4.35
CA LEU A 270 27.61 17.01 -5.27
C LEU A 270 28.84 16.20 -5.67
N PRO A 271 29.31 16.31 -6.93
CA PRO A 271 30.53 15.65 -7.37
C PRO A 271 31.73 16.07 -6.51
N GLY A 272 32.26 15.14 -5.72
CA GLY A 272 33.42 15.36 -4.86
C GLY A 272 33.12 15.81 -3.43
N ASP A 273 31.84 15.96 -3.05
CA ASP A 273 31.41 16.21 -1.67
C ASP A 273 30.55 15.02 -1.18
N PRO A 274 30.94 14.30 -0.12
CA PRO A 274 30.16 13.18 0.41
C PRO A 274 28.88 13.62 1.16
N VAL A 275 28.70 14.92 1.39
CA VAL A 275 27.56 15.45 2.15
C VAL A 275 26.32 15.51 1.25
N LYS A 276 25.26 14.78 1.65
CA LYS A 276 23.97 14.78 0.93
C LYS A 276 23.21 16.06 1.25
N GLY A 277 22.69 16.77 0.26
CA GLY A 277 21.70 17.83 0.51
C GLY A 277 20.28 17.35 0.23
N PHE A 278 19.29 18.16 0.60
CA PHE A 278 17.87 17.89 0.33
C PHE A 278 17.18 19.07 -0.35
N ILE A 279 16.33 18.77 -1.33
CA ILE A 279 15.47 19.75 -2.01
C ILE A 279 14.02 19.28 -2.02
N GLY A 280 13.08 20.21 -1.90
CA GLY A 280 11.66 19.93 -2.13
C GLY A 280 11.27 20.20 -3.57
N VAL A 281 10.50 19.30 -4.18
CA VAL A 281 9.80 19.51 -5.44
C VAL A 281 8.32 19.70 -5.12
N ASP A 282 7.78 20.88 -5.45
CA ASP A 282 6.40 21.26 -5.13
C ASP A 282 5.48 21.40 -6.35
N GLY A 283 6.03 21.30 -7.56
CA GLY A 283 5.26 21.36 -8.77
C GLY A 283 5.99 20.83 -10.00
N ILE A 284 5.21 20.50 -11.02
CA ILE A 284 5.66 20.17 -12.38
C ILE A 284 4.93 21.12 -13.33
N THR A 285 5.69 21.86 -14.13
CA THR A 285 5.14 22.80 -15.12
C THR A 285 4.57 22.04 -16.34
N PRO A 286 3.76 22.70 -17.20
CA PRO A 286 3.23 22.08 -18.42
C PRO A 286 4.30 21.57 -19.40
N ASP A 287 5.50 22.15 -19.37
CA ASP A 287 6.69 21.74 -20.11
C ASP A 287 7.55 20.69 -19.37
N ASN A 288 6.99 20.03 -18.35
CA ASN A 288 7.58 18.93 -17.61
C ASN A 288 8.85 19.30 -16.80
N GLN A 289 8.98 20.57 -16.41
CA GLN A 289 10.07 21.05 -15.54
C GLN A 289 9.66 20.96 -14.07
N TYR A 290 10.61 20.61 -13.20
CA TYR A 290 10.41 20.58 -11.76
C TYR A 290 10.52 21.99 -11.19
N ILE A 291 9.55 22.35 -10.35
CA ILE A 291 9.61 23.54 -9.52
C ILE A 291 10.25 23.11 -8.20
N ILE A 292 11.48 23.57 -7.97
CA ILE A 292 12.25 23.22 -6.79
C ILE A 292 12.31 24.36 -5.78
N PHE A 293 12.41 23.99 -4.52
CA PHE A 293 12.57 24.88 -3.37
C PHE A 293 13.89 24.58 -2.63
N PRO A 294 14.97 25.33 -2.90
CA PRO A 294 16.28 25.07 -2.31
C PRO A 294 16.55 25.77 -0.96
N GLU A 295 15.97 26.95 -0.66
CA GLU A 295 16.26 27.70 0.57
C GLU A 295 15.09 28.61 1.02
N MET A 296 15.08 28.99 2.32
CA MET A 296 14.07 29.85 2.96
C MET A 296 14.00 31.23 2.27
N GLY A 297 13.01 31.39 1.39
CA GLY A 297 12.66 32.60 0.65
C GLY A 297 11.58 32.25 -0.38
N GLU A 298 10.92 33.21 -1.01
CA GLU A 298 9.87 32.93 -2.02
C GLU A 298 10.40 32.44 -3.37
N LYS A 299 11.72 32.35 -3.55
CA LYS A 299 12.33 32.02 -4.84
C LYS A 299 12.25 30.54 -5.13
N LYS A 300 11.43 30.20 -6.12
CA LYS A 300 11.36 28.86 -6.71
C LYS A 300 12.12 28.83 -8.02
N TYR A 301 12.70 27.69 -8.35
CA TYR A 301 13.42 27.51 -9.61
C TYR A 301 12.76 26.44 -10.47
N LYS A 302 12.64 26.71 -11.77
CA LYS A 302 12.30 25.69 -12.78
C LYS A 302 13.58 25.03 -13.25
N ILE A 303 13.60 23.70 -13.18
CA ILE A 303 14.75 22.88 -13.56
C ILE A 303 14.25 21.72 -14.43
N ASP A 304 14.95 21.44 -15.52
CA ASP A 304 14.71 20.23 -16.30
C ASP A 304 15.12 19.01 -15.46
N PRO A 305 14.23 18.01 -15.25
CA PRO A 305 14.56 16.81 -14.48
C PRO A 305 15.86 16.15 -14.96
N LYS A 306 16.16 16.17 -16.26
CA LYS A 306 17.37 15.57 -16.84
C LYS A 306 18.66 16.22 -16.36
N GLU A 307 18.63 17.52 -16.07
CA GLU A 307 19.78 18.24 -15.51
C GLU A 307 19.97 17.92 -14.03
N LEU A 308 18.90 17.56 -13.32
CA LEU A 308 18.92 17.20 -11.90
C LEU A 308 19.32 15.74 -11.66
N LEU A 309 18.90 14.82 -12.55
CA LEU A 309 19.13 13.37 -12.41
C LEU A 309 20.58 12.97 -12.05
N PRO A 310 21.65 13.55 -12.63
CA PRO A 310 23.03 13.19 -12.31
C PRO A 310 23.43 13.45 -10.86
N TYR A 311 22.75 14.38 -10.19
CA TYR A 311 23.04 14.79 -8.82
C TYR A 311 22.21 14.06 -7.77
N LEU A 312 21.16 13.33 -8.17
CA LEU A 312 20.27 12.68 -7.20
C LEU A 312 20.96 11.48 -6.53
N SER A 313 20.93 11.43 -5.19
CA SER A 313 21.44 10.29 -4.42
C SER A 313 20.59 9.03 -4.60
N GLY A 314 19.35 9.20 -5.08
CA GLY A 314 18.33 8.17 -5.18
C GLY A 314 17.42 8.07 -3.95
N ASP A 315 17.68 8.87 -2.90
CA ASP A 315 16.81 8.97 -1.73
C ASP A 315 15.62 9.89 -2.03
N MET A 316 14.40 9.36 -1.88
CA MET A 316 13.17 10.11 -2.11
C MET A 316 12.22 9.95 -0.93
N TYR A 317 11.65 11.05 -0.44
CA TYR A 317 10.70 11.04 0.68
C TYR A 317 9.40 11.74 0.26
N ILE A 318 8.31 10.99 0.27
CA ILE A 318 6.97 11.48 -0.03
C ILE A 318 6.23 11.62 1.30
N ALA A 319 5.85 12.86 1.64
CA ALA A 319 4.97 13.13 2.76
C ALA A 319 3.52 13.00 2.30
N TRP A 320 2.71 12.26 3.06
CA TRP A 320 1.30 12.03 2.72
C TRP A 320 0.47 11.76 3.97
N LYS A 321 -0.85 11.96 3.87
CA LYS A 321 -1.79 11.74 4.97
C LYS A 321 -2.49 10.39 4.79
N ASP A 322 -2.22 9.44 5.66
CA ASP A 322 -2.95 8.15 5.70
C ASP A 322 -4.21 8.31 6.53
N THR A 323 -5.38 8.34 5.87
CA THR A 323 -6.68 8.42 6.56
C THR A 323 -7.37 7.07 6.73
N PHE A 324 -6.75 5.97 6.29
CA PHE A 324 -7.34 4.63 6.31
C PHE A 324 -7.19 3.88 7.65
N GLY A 325 -7.09 4.59 8.77
CA GLY A 325 -6.89 4.00 10.09
C GLY A 325 -5.48 3.42 10.31
N TYR A 326 -5.35 2.48 11.23
CA TYR A 326 -4.04 2.01 11.74
C TYR A 326 -3.35 0.97 10.84
N ASP A 327 -4.10 0.34 9.92
CA ASP A 327 -3.57 -0.73 9.09
C ASP A 327 -2.64 -0.20 8.01
N ARG A 328 -1.34 -0.50 8.13
CA ARG A 328 -0.33 -0.11 7.12
C ARG A 328 -0.61 -0.70 5.73
N VAL A 329 -1.18 -1.90 5.70
CA VAL A 329 -1.63 -2.59 4.48
C VAL A 329 -3.04 -3.09 4.74
N ILE A 330 -4.00 -2.71 3.89
CA ILE A 330 -5.38 -3.19 4.02
C ILE A 330 -5.58 -4.46 3.19
N ALA A 331 -6.01 -5.52 3.86
CA ALA A 331 -6.27 -6.84 3.34
C ALA A 331 -7.37 -7.56 4.15
N LYS A 332 -7.58 -8.85 3.91
CA LYS A 332 -8.64 -9.65 4.55
C LYS A 332 -8.61 -9.68 6.09
N ALA A 333 -7.44 -9.55 6.70
CA ALA A 333 -7.27 -9.59 8.15
C ALA A 333 -7.24 -8.20 8.82
N SER A 334 -7.43 -7.13 8.04
CA SER A 334 -7.41 -5.75 8.54
C SER A 334 -8.62 -5.43 9.39
N SER A 335 -8.54 -4.32 10.12
CA SER A 335 -9.63 -3.82 10.92
C SER A 335 -10.87 -3.54 10.07
N LYS A 336 -12.04 -3.75 10.69
CA LYS A 336 -13.33 -3.51 10.04
C LYS A 336 -13.46 -2.07 9.56
N ASP A 337 -12.97 -1.13 10.36
CA ASP A 337 -13.02 0.31 10.04
C ASP A 337 -12.16 0.64 8.82
N SER A 338 -10.92 0.14 8.76
CA SER A 338 -10.05 0.33 7.59
C SER A 338 -10.64 -0.26 6.30
N ILE A 339 -11.28 -1.43 6.38
CA ILE A 339 -11.95 -2.06 5.24
C ILE A 339 -13.16 -1.22 4.79
N VAL A 340 -13.98 -0.72 5.72
CA VAL A 340 -15.13 0.13 5.39
C VAL A 340 -14.68 1.45 4.78
N SER A 341 -13.66 2.12 5.35
CA SER A 341 -13.09 3.35 4.80
C SER A 341 -12.55 3.16 3.38
N LEU A 342 -11.88 2.02 3.12
CA LEU A 342 -11.45 1.64 1.78
C LEU A 342 -12.62 1.47 0.81
N LYS A 343 -13.66 0.74 1.21
CA LYS A 343 -14.86 0.51 0.38
C LYS A 343 -15.59 1.82 0.08
N LEU A 344 -15.72 2.72 1.05
CA LEU A 344 -16.28 4.05 0.85
C LEU A 344 -15.49 4.83 -0.20
N LEU A 345 -14.16 4.85 -0.11
CA LEU A 345 -13.33 5.53 -1.10
C LEU A 345 -13.48 4.89 -2.50
N LEU A 346 -13.45 3.56 -2.59
CA LEU A 346 -13.62 2.86 -3.86
C LEU A 346 -14.96 3.21 -4.52
N THR A 347 -16.03 3.29 -3.73
CA THR A 347 -17.35 3.74 -4.22
C THR A 347 -17.30 5.18 -4.73
N ASP A 348 -16.69 6.10 -3.98
CA ASP A 348 -16.54 7.51 -4.37
C ASP A 348 -15.78 7.67 -5.71
N ILE A 349 -14.76 6.84 -5.96
CA ILE A 349 -13.93 6.91 -7.17
C ILE A 349 -14.45 6.04 -8.33
N GLY A 350 -15.71 5.59 -8.28
CA GLY A 350 -16.39 4.97 -9.43
C GLY A 350 -16.54 3.45 -9.38
N PHE A 351 -16.45 2.81 -8.21
CA PHE A 351 -16.75 1.38 -8.02
C PHE A 351 -18.04 1.16 -7.21
N PRO A 352 -19.23 1.51 -7.74
CA PRO A 352 -20.49 1.58 -6.96
C PRO A 352 -21.09 0.22 -6.57
N LEU A 353 -20.59 -0.89 -7.14
CA LEU A 353 -21.11 -2.25 -6.89
C LEU A 353 -20.45 -2.94 -5.68
N ILE A 354 -19.76 -2.19 -4.83
CA ILE A 354 -19.09 -2.72 -3.64
C ILE A 354 -20.06 -2.65 -2.46
N ASP A 355 -20.35 -3.80 -1.84
CA ASP A 355 -21.13 -3.82 -0.61
C ASP A 355 -20.36 -3.17 0.55
N MET A 356 -21.06 -2.56 1.51
CA MET A 356 -20.45 -1.88 2.65
C MET A 356 -20.17 -2.82 3.83
N THR A 357 -20.12 -4.14 3.61
CA THR A 357 -19.75 -5.07 4.67
C THR A 357 -18.26 -4.89 5.02
N PRO A 358 -17.86 -5.06 6.29
CA PRO A 358 -16.46 -4.93 6.71
C PRO A 358 -15.61 -6.15 6.33
N VAL A 359 -15.88 -6.74 5.17
CA VAL A 359 -15.20 -7.92 4.62
C VAL A 359 -14.44 -7.50 3.38
N TYR A 360 -13.16 -7.86 3.33
CA TYR A 360 -12.36 -7.69 2.13
C TYR A 360 -12.68 -8.81 1.14
N ASP A 361 -13.59 -8.54 0.20
CA ASP A 361 -14.13 -9.49 -0.76
C ASP A 361 -13.43 -9.43 -2.13
N ASN A 362 -13.89 -10.27 -3.07
CA ASN A 362 -13.34 -10.33 -4.42
C ASN A 362 -13.58 -9.04 -5.22
N PRO A 363 -14.78 -8.40 -5.20
CA PRO A 363 -15.00 -7.11 -5.84
C PRO A 363 -14.00 -6.03 -5.40
N VAL A 364 -13.75 -5.88 -4.09
CA VAL A 364 -12.74 -4.94 -3.58
C VAL A 364 -11.34 -5.27 -4.11
N LYS A 365 -10.96 -6.55 -4.06
CA LYS A 365 -9.67 -6.99 -4.57
C LYS A 365 -9.51 -6.69 -6.06
N GLN A 366 -10.56 -6.89 -6.86
CA GLN A 366 -10.55 -6.59 -8.29
C GLN A 366 -10.47 -5.09 -8.58
N ALA A 367 -11.22 -4.26 -7.85
CA ALA A 367 -11.16 -2.81 -7.95
C ALA A 367 -9.73 -2.30 -7.68
N ILE A 368 -9.12 -2.77 -6.60
CA ILE A 368 -7.73 -2.41 -6.27
C ILE A 368 -6.77 -2.84 -7.37
N LYS A 369 -6.89 -4.06 -7.91
CA LYS A 369 -6.04 -4.52 -9.02
C LYS A 369 -6.19 -3.65 -10.27
N GLN A 370 -7.39 -3.18 -10.59
CA GLN A 370 -7.61 -2.29 -11.73
C GLN A 370 -6.87 -0.96 -11.55
N ILE A 371 -6.92 -0.37 -10.36
CA ILE A 371 -6.21 0.87 -10.05
C ILE A 371 -4.70 0.64 -10.01
N GLN A 372 -4.23 -0.43 -9.36
CA GLN A 372 -2.82 -0.81 -9.36
C GLN A 372 -2.29 -0.94 -10.79
N LYS A 373 -3.04 -1.59 -11.69
CA LYS A 373 -2.72 -1.70 -13.10
C LYS A 373 -2.67 -0.32 -13.79
N LYS A 374 -3.67 0.54 -13.57
CA LYS A 374 -3.73 1.92 -14.13
C LYS A 374 -2.47 2.72 -13.81
N TYR A 375 -1.96 2.60 -12.58
CA TYR A 375 -0.75 3.31 -12.13
C TYR A 375 0.56 2.52 -12.30
N GLY A 376 0.51 1.30 -12.86
CA GLY A 376 1.68 0.45 -13.05
C GLY A 376 2.33 -0.03 -11.75
N LEU A 377 1.53 -0.27 -10.71
CA LEU A 377 1.90 -0.92 -9.47
C LEU A 377 1.79 -2.45 -9.59
N VAL A 378 2.29 -3.19 -8.61
CA VAL A 378 2.11 -4.65 -8.54
C VAL A 378 0.63 -4.97 -8.32
N GLU A 379 0.04 -5.77 -9.21
CA GLU A 379 -1.39 -6.15 -9.17
C GLU A 379 -1.71 -7.25 -8.14
N ASP A 380 -1.25 -7.07 -6.90
CA ASP A 380 -1.44 -8.02 -5.80
C ASP A 380 -2.86 -7.95 -5.19
N GLY A 381 -3.57 -6.85 -5.41
CA GLY A 381 -4.86 -6.58 -4.79
C GLY A 381 -4.73 -6.34 -3.28
N LEU A 382 -3.66 -5.71 -2.83
CA LEU A 382 -3.44 -5.26 -1.46
C LEU A 382 -3.36 -3.73 -1.42
N ALA A 383 -4.04 -3.11 -0.46
CA ALA A 383 -3.99 -1.65 -0.30
C ALA A 383 -2.84 -1.25 0.65
N GLY A 384 -1.60 -1.36 0.16
CA GLY A 384 -0.40 -0.84 0.82
C GLY A 384 -0.18 0.66 0.57
N PRO A 385 0.90 1.27 1.11
CA PRO A 385 1.11 2.73 1.05
C PRO A 385 1.05 3.33 -0.36
N LEU A 386 1.69 2.70 -1.34
CA LEU A 386 1.67 3.15 -2.74
C LEU A 386 0.26 3.12 -3.33
N THR A 387 -0.48 2.04 -3.04
CA THR A 387 -1.85 1.86 -3.50
C THR A 387 -2.78 2.87 -2.83
N LYS A 388 -2.63 3.12 -1.52
CA LYS A 388 -3.40 4.13 -0.80
C LYS A 388 -3.18 5.53 -1.37
N ILE A 389 -1.94 5.90 -1.68
CA ILE A 389 -1.62 7.20 -2.31
C ILE A 389 -2.37 7.37 -3.65
N VAL A 390 -2.29 6.38 -4.54
CA VAL A 390 -2.96 6.50 -5.85
C VAL A 390 -4.49 6.50 -5.72
N LEU A 391 -5.05 5.79 -4.73
CA LEU A 391 -6.47 5.84 -4.44
C LEU A 391 -6.93 7.25 -4.02
N PHE A 392 -6.14 7.98 -3.22
CA PHE A 392 -6.47 9.38 -2.88
C PHE A 392 -6.37 10.31 -4.09
N ASN A 393 -5.39 10.09 -4.96
CA ASN A 393 -5.25 10.88 -6.17
C ASN A 393 -6.45 10.73 -7.12
N GLU A 394 -7.05 9.53 -7.21
CA GLU A 394 -8.27 9.31 -8.01
C GLU A 394 -9.46 10.12 -7.51
N LYS A 395 -9.58 10.31 -6.18
CA LYS A 395 -10.66 11.11 -5.60
C LYS A 395 -10.52 12.61 -5.89
N ASN A 396 -9.31 13.09 -6.22
CA ASN A 396 -9.03 14.49 -6.50
C ASN A 396 -9.57 15.44 -5.41
N GLU A 397 -9.25 15.15 -4.15
CA GLU A 397 -9.62 16.03 -3.04
C GLU A 397 -8.73 17.27 -2.99
N ASN A 398 -9.31 18.46 -2.82
CA ASN A 398 -8.57 19.72 -2.65
C ASN A 398 -7.59 19.74 -1.45
N SER A 399 -7.68 18.74 -0.56
CA SER A 399 -6.83 18.55 0.61
C SER A 399 -5.47 17.91 0.26
N VAL A 400 -5.36 17.30 -0.93
CA VAL A 400 -4.16 16.61 -1.40
C VAL A 400 -3.37 17.54 -2.32
N PRO A 401 -2.13 17.91 -1.96
CA PRO A 401 -1.29 18.70 -2.85
C PRO A 401 -0.82 17.84 -4.01
N HIS A 402 -0.81 18.41 -5.22
CA HIS A 402 -0.41 17.73 -6.43
C HIS A 402 0.71 18.46 -7.15
N LEU A 403 1.67 17.71 -7.71
CA LEU A 403 2.75 18.29 -8.51
C LEU A 403 2.21 18.88 -9.82
N ASN A 404 1.29 18.17 -10.49
CA ASN A 404 0.65 18.57 -11.73
C ASN A 404 -0.87 18.50 -11.57
N SER A 405 -1.47 19.63 -11.18
CA SER A 405 -2.94 19.74 -11.04
C SER A 405 -3.67 19.60 -12.38
N ALA A 406 -3.03 19.97 -13.50
CA ALA A 406 -3.63 19.89 -14.84
C ALA A 406 -3.74 18.45 -15.37
N ARG A 407 -2.94 17.52 -14.85
CA ARG A 407 -3.00 16.09 -15.24
C ARG A 407 -4.28 15.42 -14.74
N LEU A 408 -4.75 15.77 -13.54
CA LEU A 408 -5.97 15.20 -12.95
C LEU A 408 -7.24 15.63 -13.70
N ALA A 409 -7.27 16.84 -14.26
CA ALA A 409 -8.40 17.36 -15.02
C ALA A 409 -8.54 16.78 -16.44
N ARG A 410 -7.56 16.01 -16.93
CA ARG A 410 -7.59 15.38 -18.27
C ARG A 410 -7.98 13.90 -18.25
N ASP A 411 -7.87 13.26 -17.10
CA ASP A 411 -8.15 11.83 -16.90
C ASP A 411 -9.53 11.58 -16.24
N GLN A 412 -10.28 12.65 -15.94
CA GLN A 412 -11.69 12.66 -15.52
C GLN A 412 -12.58 13.04 -16.71
#